data_AF-A0A349WIC5-F1
#
_entry.id   AF-A0A349WIC5-F1
#
_cell.length_a   1.000
_cell.length_b   1.000
_cell.length_c   1.000
_cell.angle_alpha   90.00
_cell.angle_beta   90.00
_cell.angle_gamma   90.00
#
_symmetry.space_group_name_H-M   'P 1'
#
loop_
_entity.id
_entity.type
_entity.pdbx_description
1 polymer ?
#
loop_
_entity_poly.entity_id
_entity_poly.type
_entity_poly.pdbx_seq_one_letter_code
_entity_poly.pdbx_strand_id
1 'polypeptide(L)'
;MNYFEFLMVFVGVPLVIILLIAFRKGKLTQFNISGILVLSLIALVYTTPWDNYLIFRGVWTYPPDAVVGKLGYVPLEEYGFMILQTWLAGFIFALLPFSREITALQFYPLASLPAFFLGALGCFLLMSKSGTYAGLILVWACPPLALQWSLGLKALISTFKLWFVPWVLLTMYLCLADAFAIS
;
A
#
# COMPACT_ATOMS: atom_id res chain seq x y z
N MET A 1 19.37 13.81 -2.25
CA MET A 1 18.60 13.52 -1.02
C MET A 1 18.76 12.03 -0.78
N ASN A 2 19.13 11.63 0.43
CA ASN A 2 19.18 10.19 0.75
C ASN A 2 17.75 9.65 0.96
N TYR A 3 17.60 8.32 1.03
CA TYR A 3 16.27 7.73 1.07
C TYR A 3 15.52 8.09 2.37
N PHE A 4 16.23 8.17 3.48
CA PHE A 4 15.63 8.59 4.75
C PHE A 4 15.05 10.01 4.70
N GLU A 5 15.78 10.97 4.14
CA GLU A 5 15.32 12.35 3.95
C GLU A 5 14.08 12.40 3.05
N PHE A 6 14.08 11.63 1.95
CA PHE A 6 12.92 11.50 1.07
C PHE A 6 11.69 11.03 1.87
N LEU A 7 11.84 9.96 2.62
CA LEU A 7 10.76 9.36 3.40
C LEU A 7 10.19 10.35 4.42
N MET A 8 11.05 11.09 5.11
CA MET A 8 10.63 12.08 6.10
C MET A 8 9.89 13.27 5.46
N VAL A 9 10.35 13.75 4.30
CA VAL A 9 9.74 14.89 3.61
C VAL A 9 8.43 14.51 2.93
N PHE A 10 8.41 13.44 2.16
CA PHE A 10 7.27 13.08 1.31
C PHE A 10 6.25 12.17 1.99
N VAL A 11 6.58 11.53 3.11
CA VAL A 11 5.60 10.69 3.85
C VAL A 11 5.48 11.15 5.29
N GLY A 12 6.60 11.42 5.96
CA GLY A 12 6.62 11.86 7.36
C GLY A 12 5.87 13.18 7.59
N VAL A 13 6.17 14.23 6.83
CA VAL A 13 5.50 15.54 6.96
C VAL A 13 3.99 15.45 6.70
N PRO A 14 3.51 14.87 5.57
CA PRO A 14 2.08 14.64 5.37
C PRO A 14 1.44 13.84 6.49
N LEU A 15 2.11 12.79 6.99
CA LEU A 15 1.60 11.98 8.09
C LEU A 15 1.42 12.80 9.36
N VAL A 16 2.39 13.63 9.74
CA VAL A 16 2.27 14.51 10.92
C VAL A 16 1.09 15.46 10.77
N ILE A 17 0.90 16.07 9.59
CA ILE A 17 -0.25 16.96 9.33
C ILE A 17 -1.57 16.20 9.50
N ILE A 18 -1.69 15.02 8.89
CA ILE A 18 -2.89 14.18 8.98
C ILE A 18 -3.14 13.71 10.42
N LEU A 19 -2.10 13.32 11.17
CA LEU A 19 -2.19 12.95 12.58
C LEU A 19 -2.71 14.09 13.45
N LEU A 20 -2.21 15.32 13.24
CA LEU A 20 -2.71 16.50 13.94
C LEU A 20 -4.19 16.76 13.66
N ILE A 21 -4.62 16.61 12.39
CA ILE A 21 -6.03 16.75 12.02
C ILE A 21 -6.87 15.63 12.65
N ALA A 22 -6.40 14.38 12.62
CA ALA A 22 -7.07 13.24 13.22
C ALA A 22 -7.20 13.37 14.74
N PHE A 23 -6.16 13.90 15.42
CA PHE A 23 -6.20 14.22 16.83
C PHE A 23 -7.27 15.27 17.13
N ARG A 24 -7.27 16.40 16.41
CA ARG A 24 -8.26 17.47 16.61
C ARG A 24 -9.70 17.04 16.33
N LYS A 25 -9.90 16.09 15.41
CA LYS A 25 -11.21 15.52 15.08
C LYS A 25 -11.59 14.31 15.94
N GLY A 26 -10.81 13.95 16.96
CA GLY A 26 -11.08 12.80 17.84
C GLY A 26 -11.07 11.44 17.11
N LYS A 27 -10.32 11.33 16.02
CA LYS A 27 -10.24 10.12 15.19
C LYS A 27 -9.10 9.17 15.58
N LEU A 28 -8.25 9.55 16.53
CA LEU A 28 -7.26 8.66 17.16
C LEU A 28 -7.93 7.73 18.19
N THR A 29 -8.92 6.98 17.73
CA THR A 29 -9.63 6.01 18.56
C THR A 29 -8.85 4.70 18.62
N GLN A 30 -9.02 3.93 19.70
CA GLN A 30 -8.38 2.61 19.83
C GLN A 30 -8.66 1.72 18.61
N PHE A 31 -9.90 1.73 18.10
CA PHE A 31 -10.29 0.95 16.92
C PHE A 31 -9.49 1.32 15.67
N ASN A 32 -9.35 2.62 15.37
CA ASN A 32 -8.60 3.09 14.20
C ASN A 32 -7.11 2.77 14.36
N ILE A 33 -6.53 3.03 15.53
CA ILE A 33 -5.11 2.74 15.78
C ILE A 33 -4.85 1.23 15.69
N SER A 34 -5.66 0.39 16.31
CA SER A 34 -5.49 -1.06 16.23
C SER A 34 -5.64 -1.58 14.80
N GLY A 35 -6.60 -1.06 14.04
CA GLY A 35 -6.78 -1.41 12.63
C GLY A 35 -5.55 -1.04 11.79
N ILE A 36 -5.02 0.17 11.97
CA ILE A 36 -3.83 0.63 11.25
C ILE A 36 -2.59 -0.19 11.63
N LEU A 37 -2.42 -0.55 12.91
CA LEU A 37 -1.33 -1.40 13.37
C LEU A 37 -1.41 -2.81 12.75
N VAL A 38 -2.59 -3.41 12.73
CA VAL A 38 -2.81 -4.71 12.08
C VAL A 38 -2.52 -4.63 10.58
N LEU A 39 -3.02 -3.58 9.90
CA LEU A 39 -2.73 -3.37 8.47
C LEU A 39 -1.23 -3.16 8.22
N SER A 40 -0.52 -2.46 9.12
CA SER A 40 0.93 -2.26 9.00
C SER A 40 1.69 -3.59 9.12
N LEU A 41 1.27 -4.45 10.05
CA LEU A 41 1.82 -5.78 10.19
C LEU A 41 1.54 -6.65 8.95
N ILE A 42 0.31 -6.62 8.44
CA ILE A 42 -0.06 -7.33 7.22
C ILE A 42 0.79 -6.84 6.04
N ALA A 43 0.93 -5.52 5.88
CA ALA A 43 1.76 -4.92 4.84
C ALA A 43 3.18 -5.46 4.95
N LEU A 44 3.85 -5.28 6.10
CA LEU A 44 5.21 -5.78 6.33
C LEU A 44 5.35 -7.27 5.99
N VAL A 45 4.50 -8.13 6.54
CA VAL A 45 4.62 -9.59 6.35
C VAL A 45 4.38 -9.98 4.90
N TYR A 46 3.41 -9.34 4.23
CA TYR A 46 3.00 -9.72 2.88
C TYR A 46 3.90 -9.14 1.78
N THR A 47 4.40 -7.92 1.95
CA THR A 47 5.22 -7.22 0.93
C THR A 47 6.72 -7.49 1.08
N THR A 48 7.23 -7.77 2.30
CA THR A 48 8.67 -8.02 2.51
C THR A 48 9.25 -9.12 1.60
N PRO A 49 8.59 -10.28 1.39
CA PRO A 49 9.13 -11.31 0.51
C PRO A 49 9.19 -10.87 -0.96
N TRP A 50 8.23 -10.05 -1.38
CA TRP A 50 8.16 -9.51 -2.75
C TRP A 50 9.31 -8.53 -3.00
N ASP A 51 9.52 -7.57 -2.10
CA ASP A 51 10.63 -6.60 -2.16
C ASP A 51 11.99 -7.31 -2.18
N ASN A 52 12.19 -8.27 -1.27
CA ASN A 52 13.44 -9.04 -1.22
C ASN A 52 13.70 -9.76 -2.54
N TYR A 53 12.66 -10.36 -3.13
CA TYR A 53 12.78 -11.06 -4.40
C TYR A 53 13.13 -10.11 -5.55
N LEU A 54 12.52 -8.93 -5.61
CA LEU A 54 12.80 -7.93 -6.66
C LEU A 54 14.23 -7.44 -6.62
N ILE A 55 14.73 -7.09 -5.43
CA ILE A 55 16.10 -6.60 -5.27
C ILE A 55 17.10 -7.74 -5.52
N PHE A 56 16.81 -8.96 -5.02
CA PHE A 56 17.63 -10.15 -5.31
C PHE A 56 17.74 -10.42 -6.81
N ARG A 57 16.65 -10.24 -7.56
CA ARG A 57 16.60 -10.40 -9.02
C ARG A 57 17.17 -9.21 -9.79
N GLY A 58 17.60 -8.15 -9.10
CA GLY A 58 18.15 -6.94 -9.70
C GLY A 58 17.12 -6.13 -10.50
N VAL A 59 15.82 -6.26 -10.18
CA VAL A 59 14.75 -5.52 -10.88
C VAL A 59 14.87 -4.03 -10.59
N TRP A 60 15.20 -3.67 -9.35
CA TRP A 60 15.71 -2.35 -9.00
C TRP A 60 16.75 -2.46 -7.89
N THR A 61 17.56 -1.43 -7.73
CA THR A 61 18.68 -1.39 -6.77
C THR A 61 18.78 -0.01 -6.12
N TYR A 62 19.44 0.04 -4.97
CA TYR A 62 19.70 1.29 -4.25
C TYR A 62 21.20 1.57 -4.25
N PRO A 63 21.61 2.83 -4.50
CA PRO A 63 22.99 3.24 -4.29
C PRO A 63 23.42 2.95 -2.84
N PRO A 64 24.64 2.44 -2.60
CA PRO A 64 25.11 2.13 -1.25
C PRO A 64 25.03 3.32 -0.29
N ASP A 65 25.30 4.53 -0.80
CA ASP A 65 25.37 5.75 -0.01
C ASP A 65 23.99 6.38 0.27
N ALA A 66 22.93 5.84 -0.33
CA ALA A 66 21.56 6.37 -0.20
C ALA A 66 20.76 5.72 0.96
N VAL A 67 21.28 4.65 1.57
CA VAL A 67 20.58 3.83 2.56
C VAL A 67 21.40 3.68 3.85
N VAL A 68 20.72 3.73 4.99
CA VAL A 68 21.32 3.62 6.34
C VAL A 68 21.75 2.18 6.64
N GLY A 69 21.03 1.19 6.09
CA GLY A 69 21.32 -0.23 6.28
C GLY A 69 20.33 -1.12 5.54
N LYS A 70 20.57 -2.43 5.56
CA LYS A 70 19.71 -3.43 4.91
C LYS A 70 19.35 -4.55 5.86
N LEU A 71 18.13 -5.07 5.74
CA LEU A 71 17.70 -6.33 6.31
C LEU A 71 17.39 -7.30 5.17
N GLY A 72 18.18 -8.37 5.05
CA GLY A 72 18.19 -9.16 3.82
C GLY A 72 18.70 -8.32 2.65
N TYR A 73 17.93 -8.24 1.56
CA TYR A 73 18.28 -7.42 0.40
C TYR A 73 17.70 -6.00 0.46
N VAL A 74 16.74 -5.77 1.35
CA VAL A 74 15.87 -4.58 1.37
C VAL A 74 16.43 -3.52 2.32
N PRO A 75 16.50 -2.24 1.90
CA PRO A 75 16.85 -1.13 2.78
C PRO A 75 15.92 -1.03 4.00
N LEU A 76 16.45 -0.62 5.16
CA LEU A 76 15.63 -0.41 6.36
C LEU A 76 14.53 0.64 6.13
N GLU A 77 14.79 1.61 5.26
CA GLU A 77 13.88 2.66 4.86
C GLU A 77 12.63 2.14 4.15
N GLU A 78 12.71 1.03 3.39
CA GLU A 78 11.53 0.42 2.75
C GLU A 78 10.55 -0.12 3.78
N TYR A 79 11.04 -0.75 4.85
CA TYR A 79 10.19 -1.18 5.96
C TYR A 79 9.52 0.02 6.64
N GLY A 80 10.28 1.11 6.80
CA GLY A 80 9.75 2.40 7.26
C GLY A 80 8.66 2.94 6.34
N PHE A 81 8.89 2.89 5.03
CA PHE A 81 7.94 3.32 4.00
C PHE A 81 6.65 2.52 4.04
N MET A 82 6.71 1.19 4.13
CA MET A 82 5.53 0.32 4.28
C MET A 82 4.67 0.72 5.48
N ILE A 83 5.29 0.99 6.63
CA ILE A 83 4.59 1.41 7.85
C ILE A 83 4.02 2.82 7.69
N LEU A 84 4.86 3.79 7.32
CA LEU A 84 4.48 5.20 7.25
C LEU A 84 3.39 5.45 6.19
N GLN A 85 3.48 4.79 5.03
CA GLN A 85 2.45 4.83 4.00
C GLN A 85 1.13 4.23 4.50
N THR A 86 1.19 3.09 5.20
CA THR A 86 -0.01 2.47 5.78
C THR A 86 -0.68 3.38 6.81
N TRP A 87 0.12 4.07 7.63
CA TRP A 87 -0.39 5.03 8.60
C TRP A 87 -0.98 6.26 7.93
N LEU A 88 -0.29 6.82 6.93
CA LEU A 88 -0.77 7.99 6.18
C LEU A 88 -2.11 7.68 5.53
N ALA A 89 -2.20 6.58 4.80
CA ALA A 89 -3.46 6.11 4.22
C ALA A 89 -4.52 5.88 5.31
N GLY A 90 -4.18 5.08 6.32
CA GLY A 90 -5.10 4.68 7.39
C GLY A 90 -5.73 5.87 8.11
N PHE A 91 -4.95 6.90 8.45
CA PHE A 91 -5.49 8.09 9.08
C PHE A 91 -6.27 8.99 8.12
N ILE A 92 -5.88 9.10 6.84
CA ILE A 92 -6.72 9.77 5.83
C ILE A 92 -8.10 9.10 5.77
N PHE A 93 -8.14 7.76 5.69
CA PHE A 93 -9.41 7.02 5.65
C PHE A 93 -10.19 7.11 6.98
N ALA A 94 -9.51 7.18 8.13
CA ALA A 94 -10.16 7.38 9.43
C ALA A 94 -10.86 8.75 9.57
N LEU A 95 -10.44 9.74 8.79
CA LEU A 95 -11.08 11.06 8.75
C LEU A 95 -12.38 11.07 7.95
N LEU A 96 -12.61 10.06 7.10
CA LEU A 96 -13.80 9.97 6.26
C LEU A 96 -15.04 9.55 7.09
N PRO A 97 -16.24 9.95 6.66
CA PRO A 97 -17.48 9.67 7.38
C PRO A 97 -18.01 8.26 7.07
N PHE A 98 -17.18 7.22 7.20
CA PHE A 98 -17.66 5.84 7.09
C PHE A 98 -18.67 5.56 8.20
N SER A 99 -19.82 4.98 7.85
CA SER A 99 -20.76 4.46 8.83
C SER A 99 -20.14 3.23 9.51
N ARG A 100 -20.35 3.11 10.83
CA ARG A 100 -19.95 1.92 11.59
C ARG A 100 -20.92 0.76 11.42
N GLU A 101 -21.96 0.92 10.58
CA GLU A 101 -22.84 -0.18 10.26
C GLU A 101 -22.03 -1.22 9.50
N ILE A 102 -21.66 -2.27 10.22
CA ILE A 102 -20.98 -3.43 9.67
C ILE A 102 -21.97 -4.03 8.68
N THR A 103 -21.76 -3.73 7.40
CA THR A 103 -22.43 -4.50 6.36
C THR A 103 -21.91 -5.93 6.54
N ALA A 104 -22.80 -6.87 6.84
CA ALA A 104 -22.40 -8.26 7.02
C ALA A 104 -21.53 -8.69 5.84
N LEU A 105 -20.35 -9.27 6.13
CA LEU A 105 -19.48 -9.79 5.08
C LEU A 105 -20.25 -10.85 4.31
N GLN A 106 -20.35 -10.65 3.00
CA GLN A 106 -21.04 -11.55 2.09
C GLN A 106 -20.01 -12.04 1.08
N PHE A 107 -19.93 -13.36 0.91
CA PHE A 107 -18.96 -13.97 0.02
C PHE A 107 -19.53 -14.06 -1.41
N TYR A 108 -18.88 -13.35 -2.33
CA TYR A 108 -19.18 -13.32 -3.75
C TYR A 108 -17.98 -13.90 -4.53
N PRO A 109 -17.90 -15.22 -4.76
CA PRO A 109 -16.72 -15.83 -5.38
C PRO A 109 -16.43 -15.29 -6.79
N LEU A 110 -17.46 -14.93 -7.56
CA LEU A 110 -17.26 -14.36 -8.90
C LEU A 110 -16.62 -12.97 -8.86
N ALA A 111 -16.65 -12.27 -7.73
CA ALA A 111 -16.02 -10.96 -7.59
C ALA A 111 -14.48 -11.03 -7.58
N SER A 112 -13.88 -12.21 -7.38
CA SER A 112 -12.42 -12.39 -7.47
C SER A 112 -11.93 -12.64 -8.90
N LEU A 113 -12.81 -12.87 -9.88
CA LEU A 113 -12.43 -13.15 -11.26
C LEU A 113 -11.53 -12.07 -11.88
N PRO A 114 -11.79 -10.75 -11.70
CA PRO A 114 -10.91 -9.74 -12.26
C PRO A 114 -9.51 -9.77 -11.60
N ALA A 115 -9.40 -10.17 -10.34
CA ALA A 115 -8.10 -10.30 -9.66
C ALA A 115 -7.30 -11.46 -10.22
N PHE A 116 -7.96 -12.61 -10.48
CA PHE A 116 -7.32 -13.75 -11.14
C PHE A 116 -6.91 -13.43 -12.58
N PHE A 117 -7.69 -12.64 -13.30
CA PHE A 117 -7.31 -12.16 -14.62
C PHE A 117 -6.03 -11.29 -14.57
N LEU A 118 -5.94 -10.36 -13.60
CA LEU A 118 -4.72 -9.58 -13.38
C LEU A 118 -3.54 -10.49 -13.02
N GLY A 119 -3.74 -11.49 -12.16
CA GLY A 119 -2.69 -12.47 -11.82
C GLY A 119 -2.22 -13.27 -13.04
N ALA A 120 -3.14 -13.75 -13.89
CA ALA A 120 -2.81 -14.47 -15.12
C ALA A 120 -2.06 -13.58 -16.12
N LEU A 121 -2.47 -12.32 -16.27
CA LEU A 121 -1.75 -11.33 -17.07
C LEU A 121 -0.34 -11.09 -16.50
N GLY A 122 -0.21 -11.04 -15.18
CA GLY A 122 1.08 -10.95 -14.49
C GLY A 122 1.99 -12.14 -14.83
N CYS A 123 1.47 -13.37 -14.76
CA CYS A 123 2.19 -14.57 -15.18
C CYS A 123 2.64 -14.53 -16.65
N PHE A 124 1.78 -14.03 -17.54
CA PHE A 124 2.13 -13.84 -18.94
C PHE A 124 3.27 -12.83 -19.12
N LEU A 125 3.23 -11.69 -18.42
CA LEU A 125 4.29 -10.68 -18.48
C LEU A 125 5.64 -11.19 -17.95
N LEU A 126 5.62 -12.10 -16.98
CA LEU A 126 6.83 -12.73 -16.44
C LEU A 126 7.56 -13.63 -17.44
N MET A 127 6.93 -13.98 -18.57
CA MET A 127 7.59 -14.69 -19.66
C MET A 127 8.62 -13.81 -20.40
N SER A 128 8.55 -12.49 -20.23
CA SER A 128 9.52 -11.54 -20.78
C SER A 128 10.36 -10.90 -19.67
N LYS A 129 11.66 -10.69 -19.95
CA LYS A 129 12.55 -9.94 -19.05
C LYS A 129 12.05 -8.51 -18.82
N SER A 130 11.57 -7.82 -19.86
CA SER A 130 11.04 -6.46 -19.74
C SER A 130 9.74 -6.38 -18.93
N GLY A 131 8.98 -7.48 -18.89
CA GLY A 131 7.73 -7.58 -18.13
C GLY A 131 7.89 -7.97 -16.68
N THR A 132 9.11 -8.23 -16.20
CA THR A 132 9.33 -8.80 -14.85
C THR A 132 8.79 -7.91 -13.73
N TYR A 133 9.02 -6.59 -13.79
CA TYR A 133 8.54 -5.66 -12.77
C TYR A 133 7.00 -5.62 -12.71
N ALA A 134 6.35 -5.30 -13.83
CA ALA A 134 4.90 -5.24 -13.91
C ALA A 134 4.23 -6.60 -13.63
N GLY A 135 4.84 -7.69 -14.11
CA GLY A 135 4.35 -9.04 -13.89
C GLY A 135 4.34 -9.42 -12.42
N LEU A 136 5.42 -9.11 -11.68
CA LEU A 136 5.50 -9.35 -10.24
C LEU A 136 4.50 -8.51 -9.46
N ILE A 137 4.27 -7.23 -9.82
CA ILE A 137 3.22 -6.41 -9.19
C ILE A 137 1.85 -7.09 -9.33
N LEU A 138 1.48 -7.48 -10.55
CA LEU A 138 0.15 -8.04 -10.83
C LEU A 138 -0.09 -9.39 -10.15
N VAL A 139 0.91 -10.28 -10.16
CA VAL A 139 0.83 -11.57 -9.47
C VAL A 139 0.70 -11.35 -7.96
N TRP A 140 1.48 -10.45 -7.36
CA TRP A 140 1.44 -10.22 -5.92
C TRP A 140 0.21 -9.43 -5.46
N ALA A 141 -0.39 -8.62 -6.32
CA ALA A 141 -1.65 -7.93 -6.06
C ALA A 141 -2.87 -8.88 -6.14
N CYS A 142 -2.77 -9.99 -6.87
CA CYS A 142 -3.90 -10.90 -7.08
C CYS A 142 -4.52 -11.45 -5.78
N PRO A 143 -3.77 -12.04 -4.81
CA PRO A 143 -4.36 -12.57 -3.58
C PRO A 143 -5.14 -11.56 -2.73
N PRO A 144 -4.60 -10.37 -2.37
CA PRO A 144 -5.34 -9.41 -1.56
C PRO A 144 -6.56 -8.85 -2.32
N LEU A 145 -6.45 -8.60 -3.63
CA LEU A 145 -7.60 -8.15 -4.42
C LEU A 145 -8.69 -9.21 -4.51
N ALA A 146 -8.33 -10.47 -4.74
CA ALA A 146 -9.27 -11.59 -4.78
C ALA A 146 -10.03 -11.73 -3.45
N LEU A 147 -9.32 -11.63 -2.32
CA LEU A 147 -9.92 -11.69 -0.99
C LEU A 147 -10.80 -10.46 -0.71
N GLN A 148 -10.30 -9.26 -0.98
CA GLN A 148 -11.02 -8.01 -0.70
C GLN A 148 -12.28 -7.86 -1.57
N TRP A 149 -12.23 -8.27 -2.84
CA TRP A 149 -13.39 -8.21 -3.72
C TRP A 149 -14.38 -9.32 -3.43
N SER A 150 -13.94 -10.54 -3.13
CA SER A 150 -14.88 -11.62 -2.80
C SER A 150 -15.64 -11.40 -1.50
N LEU A 151 -15.01 -10.86 -0.45
CA LEU A 151 -15.66 -10.65 0.86
C LEU A 151 -16.24 -9.24 1.03
N GLY A 152 -15.65 -8.24 0.36
CA GLY A 152 -15.91 -6.82 0.59
C GLY A 152 -16.63 -6.09 -0.55
N LEU A 153 -17.05 -6.77 -1.62
CA LEU A 153 -17.64 -6.13 -2.81
C LEU A 153 -18.75 -5.14 -2.47
N LYS A 154 -19.73 -5.58 -1.68
CA LYS A 154 -20.90 -4.77 -1.34
C LYS A 154 -20.51 -3.50 -0.60
N ALA A 155 -19.56 -3.60 0.34
CA ALA A 155 -19.05 -2.46 1.09
C ALA A 155 -18.25 -1.50 0.19
N LEU A 156 -17.44 -2.03 -0.73
CA LEU A 156 -16.68 -1.22 -1.68
C LEU A 156 -17.59 -0.42 -2.62
N ILE A 157 -18.64 -1.06 -3.16
CA ILE A 157 -19.59 -0.38 -4.06
C ILE A 157 -20.41 0.66 -3.29
N SER A 158 -20.96 0.30 -2.12
CA SER A 158 -21.82 1.21 -1.36
C SER A 158 -21.08 2.45 -0.86
N THR A 159 -19.77 2.32 -0.60
CA THR A 159 -18.92 3.41 -0.09
C THR A 159 -17.99 4.01 -1.15
N PHE A 160 -18.16 3.69 -2.43
CA PHE A 160 -17.29 4.12 -3.54
C PHE A 160 -16.97 5.62 -3.51
N LYS A 161 -18.00 6.46 -3.31
CA LYS A 161 -17.86 7.93 -3.28
C LYS A 161 -17.00 8.43 -2.12
N LEU A 162 -16.85 7.65 -1.05
CA LEU A 162 -16.03 8.00 0.11
C LEU A 162 -14.56 7.66 -0.14
N TRP A 163 -14.27 6.46 -0.63
CA TRP A 163 -12.89 5.98 -0.72
C TRP A 163 -12.18 6.29 -2.04
N PHE A 164 -12.92 6.44 -3.15
CA PHE A 164 -12.31 6.54 -4.47
C PHE A 164 -11.41 7.78 -4.63
N VAL A 165 -11.91 8.97 -4.25
CA VAL A 165 -11.15 10.21 -4.43
C VAL A 165 -9.88 10.23 -3.55
N PRO A 166 -9.94 9.93 -2.23
CA PRO A 166 -8.73 9.84 -1.41
C PRO A 166 -7.73 8.80 -1.92
N TRP A 167 -8.21 7.65 -2.41
CA TRP A 167 -7.36 6.62 -2.99
C TRP A 167 -6.63 7.11 -4.24
N VAL A 168 -7.33 7.75 -5.19
CA VAL A 168 -6.69 8.32 -6.38
C VAL A 168 -5.68 9.40 -6.01
N LEU A 169 -6.05 10.33 -5.13
CA LEU A 169 -5.17 11.44 -4.73
C LEU A 169 -3.90 10.94 -4.04
N LEU A 170 -4.03 9.99 -3.12
CA LEU A 170 -2.88 9.40 -2.44
C LEU A 170 -1.99 8.63 -3.42
N THR A 171 -2.57 7.86 -4.33
CA THR A 171 -1.83 7.12 -5.36
C THR A 171 -1.04 8.07 -6.25
N MET A 172 -1.71 9.10 -6.79
CA MET A 172 -1.05 10.10 -7.63
C MET A 172 0.05 10.83 -6.89
N TYR A 173 -0.17 11.21 -5.63
CA TYR A 173 0.83 11.88 -4.80
C TYR A 173 2.07 11.01 -4.61
N LEU A 174 1.91 9.74 -4.23
CA LEU A 174 3.02 8.82 -4.02
C LEU A 174 3.76 8.50 -5.32
N CYS A 175 3.04 8.28 -6.43
CA CYS A 175 3.69 8.07 -7.72
C CYS A 175 4.49 9.29 -8.19
N LEU A 176 4.01 10.52 -7.92
CA LEU A 176 4.75 11.74 -8.24
C LEU A 176 5.97 11.91 -7.33
N ALA A 177 5.87 11.54 -6.05
CA ALA A 177 7.01 11.54 -5.14
C ALA A 177 8.09 10.56 -5.61
N ASP A 178 7.71 9.33 -5.99
CA ASP A 178 8.64 8.34 -6.53
C ASP A 178 9.27 8.82 -7.86
N ALA A 179 8.48 9.40 -8.75
CA ALA A 179 9.00 9.97 -10.00
C ALA A 179 10.04 11.06 -9.75
N PHE A 180 9.84 11.90 -8.73
CA PHE A 180 10.82 12.90 -8.30
C PHE A 180 12.06 12.28 -7.63
N ALA A 181 11.91 11.18 -6.90
CA ALA A 181 13.03 10.51 -6.24
C ALA A 181 13.98 9.81 -7.24
N ILE A 182 13.43 9.36 -8.37
CA ILE A 182 14.16 8.60 -9.40
C ILE A 182 14.74 9.52 -10.49
N SER A 183 14.23 10.75 -10.64
CA SER A 183 14.72 11.76 -11.60
C SER A 183 16.01 12.45 -11.14
#